data_AF-A0A850MKV1-F1
#
_entry.id   AF-A0A850MKV1-F1
#
_cell.length_a   1.000
_cell.length_b   1.000
_cell.length_c   1.000
_cell.angle_alpha   90.00
_cell.angle_beta   90.00
_cell.angle_gamma   90.00
#
_symmetry.space_group_name_H-M   'P 1'
#
loop_
_entity.id
_entity.type
_entity.pdbx_description
1 polymer ?
#
loop_
_entity_poly.entity_id
_entity_poly.type
_entity_poly.pdbx_seq_one_letter_code
_entity_poly.pdbx_strand_id
1 'polypeptide(L)'
;MEFKDKIYYSKILLAAIVSIFCNLLTILAYFLGFGHAQAIGVAFGWGILIPYYFLLNWKLTDKQIEEIGGKKKIFMEGIGGYITFWVSIWALSYTFLHYVLWPDYYVPEILGNPFFANAPYYITSLLILVISFSLSSTSSFLSRKMMDIKRLKRYSLEIKKFKDLEKEVKETGNKKAAIKLKRKQKYIEKITRTVMWQRFKPMLLFFVPFTILFIFLNATFKETTCAMFPFNIKDIPLLNTFIRSPAGVWVPFGLPLVYVGWYMVSSFGFNTLIQKLLGLRFEQ
;
A
#
# COMPACT_ATOMS: atom_id res chain seq x y z
N MET A 1 15.83 -16.18 -7.08
CA MET A 1 14.88 -15.04 -7.06
C MET A 1 14.32 -14.91 -8.48
N GLU A 2 13.01 -15.03 -8.65
CA GLU A 2 12.37 -14.95 -9.97
C GLU A 2 12.60 -13.55 -10.56
N PHE A 3 12.65 -13.41 -11.88
CA PHE A 3 12.95 -12.13 -12.53
C PHE A 3 11.92 -11.02 -12.17
N LYS A 4 10.66 -11.40 -11.93
CA LYS A 4 9.61 -10.49 -11.45
C LYS A 4 9.87 -9.93 -10.05
N ASP A 5 10.43 -10.75 -9.16
CA ASP A 5 10.84 -10.28 -7.84
C ASP A 5 11.87 -9.16 -7.96
N LYS A 6 12.82 -9.25 -8.90
CA LYS A 6 13.84 -8.21 -9.11
C LYS A 6 13.21 -6.87 -9.51
N ILE A 7 12.21 -6.88 -10.40
CA ILE A 7 11.48 -5.66 -10.80
C ILE A 7 10.70 -5.09 -9.62
N TYR A 8 10.01 -5.96 -8.88
CA TYR A 8 9.28 -5.55 -7.68
C TYR A 8 10.20 -4.87 -6.65
N TYR A 9 11.31 -5.49 -6.26
CA TYR A 9 12.25 -4.93 -5.29
C TYR A 9 12.94 -3.68 -5.80
N SER A 10 13.22 -3.59 -7.11
CA SER A 10 13.77 -2.37 -7.71
C SER A 10 12.79 -1.19 -7.58
N LYS A 11 11.47 -1.42 -7.71
CA LYS A 11 10.46 -0.39 -7.43
C LYS A 11 10.36 -0.05 -5.95
N ILE A 12 10.45 -1.02 -5.04
CA ILE A 12 10.48 -0.73 -3.59
C ILE A 12 11.70 0.12 -3.23
N LEU A 13 12.87 -0.18 -3.82
CA LEU A 13 14.07 0.64 -3.65
C LEU A 13 13.86 2.06 -4.19
N LEU A 14 13.24 2.19 -5.36
CA LEU A 14 12.88 3.49 -5.93
C LEU A 14 11.96 4.27 -5.00
N ALA A 15 10.95 3.62 -4.41
CA ALA A 15 10.05 4.24 -3.43
C ALA A 15 10.82 4.73 -2.20
N ALA A 16 11.78 3.97 -1.68
CA ALA A 16 12.63 4.41 -0.57
C ALA A 16 13.46 5.65 -0.92
N ILE A 17 14.09 5.68 -2.11
CA ILE A 17 14.86 6.82 -2.60
C ILE A 17 13.97 8.05 -2.74
N VAL A 18 12.78 7.88 -3.31
CA VAL A 18 11.80 8.97 -3.46
C VAL A 18 11.39 9.51 -2.10
N SER A 19 11.14 8.67 -1.10
CA SER A 19 10.83 9.14 0.26
C SER A 19 11.97 9.92 0.90
N ILE A 20 13.23 9.50 0.70
CA ILE A 20 14.40 10.25 1.16
C ILE A 20 14.43 11.63 0.48
N PHE A 21 14.20 11.69 -0.82
CA PHE A 21 14.13 12.94 -1.56
C PHE A 21 12.98 13.84 -1.07
N CYS A 22 11.79 13.29 -0.80
CA CYS A 22 10.68 14.04 -0.25
C CYS A 22 10.99 14.62 1.15
N ASN A 23 11.68 13.86 2.00
CA ASN A 23 12.13 14.35 3.30
C ASN A 23 13.19 15.46 3.14
N LEU A 24 14.14 15.29 2.21
CA LEU A 24 15.14 16.31 1.91
C LEU A 24 14.50 17.61 1.43
N LEU A 25 13.52 17.52 0.52
CA LEU A 25 12.73 18.68 0.10
C LEU A 25 12.03 19.36 1.26
N THR A 26 11.51 18.59 2.22
CA THR A 26 10.84 19.14 3.42
C THR A 26 11.85 19.91 4.30
N ILE A 27 13.04 19.36 4.51
CA ILE A 27 14.12 20.02 5.25
C ILE A 27 14.57 21.30 4.53
N LEU A 28 14.80 21.22 3.22
CA LEU A 28 15.21 22.37 2.42
C LEU A 28 14.14 23.46 2.43
N ALA A 29 12.86 23.10 2.39
CA ALA A 29 11.77 24.06 2.47
C ALA A 29 11.70 24.78 3.82
N TYR A 30 12.01 24.08 4.90
CA TYR A 30 12.13 24.69 6.23
C TYR A 30 13.25 25.75 6.27
N PHE A 31 14.44 25.43 5.74
CA PHE A 31 15.58 26.36 5.80
C PHE A 31 15.57 27.46 4.72
N LEU A 32 15.13 27.15 3.51
CA LEU A 32 15.18 28.07 2.35
C LEU A 32 13.84 28.77 2.10
N GLY A 33 12.78 28.41 2.82
CA GLY A 33 11.49 29.08 2.76
C GLY A 33 10.71 28.92 1.44
N PHE A 34 11.04 27.94 0.59
CA PHE A 34 10.22 27.69 -0.61
C PHE A 34 8.95 26.92 -0.26
N GLY A 35 7.80 27.42 -0.73
CA GLY A 35 6.51 26.77 -0.52
C GLY A 35 6.35 25.48 -1.33
N HIS A 36 5.30 24.72 -1.02
CA HIS A 36 4.81 23.58 -1.81
C HIS A 36 5.76 22.37 -1.92
N ALA A 37 6.72 22.23 -1.00
CA ALA A 37 7.68 21.12 -0.98
C ALA A 37 7.02 19.74 -1.05
N GLN A 38 5.86 19.58 -0.42
CA GLN A 38 5.12 18.32 -0.41
C GLN A 38 4.45 18.05 -1.75
N ALA A 39 3.95 19.08 -2.44
CA ALA A 39 3.41 18.93 -3.80
C ALA A 39 4.53 18.58 -4.80
N ILE A 40 5.71 19.19 -4.66
CA ILE A 40 6.90 18.85 -5.45
C ILE A 40 7.32 17.39 -5.18
N GLY A 41 7.28 16.95 -3.91
CA GLY A 41 7.54 15.57 -3.53
C GLY A 41 6.58 14.57 -4.20
N VAL A 42 5.27 14.88 -4.22
CA VAL A 42 4.27 14.06 -4.91
C VAL A 42 4.51 14.03 -6.41
N ALA A 43 4.76 15.19 -7.03
CA ALA A 43 5.05 15.30 -8.45
C ALA A 43 6.30 14.50 -8.84
N PHE A 44 7.34 14.54 -8.01
CA PHE A 44 8.56 13.77 -8.22
C PHE A 44 8.32 12.26 -8.10
N GLY A 45 7.55 11.82 -7.09
CA GLY A 45 7.23 10.40 -6.90
C GLY A 45 6.50 9.79 -8.10
N TRP A 46 5.50 10.50 -8.63
CA TRP A 46 4.84 10.06 -9.87
C TRP A 46 5.71 10.23 -11.11
N GLY A 47 6.43 11.34 -11.19
CA GLY A 47 7.29 11.70 -12.32
C GLY A 47 8.41 10.69 -12.55
N ILE A 48 9.00 10.13 -11.48
CA ILE A 48 10.13 9.20 -11.59
C ILE A 48 9.76 7.80 -12.12
N LEU A 49 8.48 7.43 -12.07
CA LEU A 49 8.01 6.14 -12.59
C LEU A 49 8.09 6.07 -14.11
N ILE A 50 7.92 7.19 -14.81
CA ILE A 50 7.99 7.28 -16.26
C ILE A 50 9.41 6.99 -16.78
N PRO A 51 10.47 7.72 -16.38
CA PRO A 51 11.84 7.43 -16.81
C PRO A 51 12.29 6.06 -16.34
N TYR A 52 11.89 5.63 -15.14
CA TYR A 52 12.17 4.28 -14.66
C TYR A 52 11.58 3.18 -15.57
N TYR A 53 10.35 3.37 -16.06
CA TYR A 53 9.74 2.46 -17.03
C TYR A 53 10.50 2.42 -18.36
N PHE A 54 10.88 3.58 -18.90
CA PHE A 54 11.67 3.63 -20.14
C PHE A 54 13.03 2.97 -19.98
N LEU A 55 13.71 3.18 -18.85
CA LEU A 55 14.98 2.52 -18.52
C LEU A 55 14.84 1.00 -18.46
N LEU A 56 13.78 0.49 -17.83
CA LEU A 56 13.50 -0.95 -17.82
C LEU A 56 13.23 -1.47 -19.24
N ASN A 57 12.39 -0.79 -20.02
CA ASN A 57 12.08 -1.22 -21.38
C ASN A 57 13.32 -1.21 -22.31
N TRP A 58 14.30 -0.34 -22.05
CA TRP A 58 15.56 -0.30 -22.78
C TRP A 58 16.55 -1.39 -22.35
N LYS A 59 16.59 -1.75 -21.07
CA LYS A 59 17.56 -2.70 -20.51
C LYS A 59 17.12 -4.17 -20.62
N LEU A 60 15.83 -4.43 -20.74
CA LEU A 60 15.29 -5.80 -20.74
C LEU A 60 15.27 -6.41 -22.15
N THR A 61 15.65 -7.69 -22.24
CA THR A 61 15.59 -8.45 -23.49
C THR A 61 14.14 -8.84 -23.84
N ASP A 62 13.82 -9.01 -25.13
CA ASP A 62 12.46 -9.40 -25.57
C ASP A 62 11.93 -10.66 -24.86
N LYS A 63 12.78 -11.68 -24.64
CA LYS A 63 12.42 -12.89 -23.86
C LYS A 63 11.95 -12.58 -22.44
N GLN A 64 12.60 -11.61 -21.78
CA GLN A 64 12.24 -11.18 -20.42
C GLN A 64 10.93 -10.37 -20.43
N ILE A 65 10.72 -9.57 -21.47
CA ILE A 65 9.48 -8.80 -21.67
C ILE A 65 8.30 -9.75 -21.89
N GLU A 66 8.48 -10.82 -22.66
CA GLU A 66 7.47 -11.87 -22.86
C GLU A 66 7.15 -12.63 -21.56
N GLU A 67 8.16 -12.95 -20.74
CA GLU A 67 7.98 -13.65 -19.45
C GLU A 67 7.11 -12.84 -18.45
N ILE A 68 7.20 -11.51 -18.52
CA ILE A 68 6.36 -10.61 -17.73
C ILE A 68 4.92 -10.56 -18.29
N GLY A 69 4.73 -10.80 -19.59
CA GLY A 69 3.44 -10.66 -20.27
C GLY A 69 3.32 -9.36 -21.06
N GLY A 70 4.44 -8.82 -21.54
CA GLY A 70 4.52 -7.69 -22.45
C GLY A 70 4.86 -6.35 -21.79
N LYS A 71 5.20 -5.37 -22.64
CA LYS A 71 5.70 -4.04 -22.22
C LYS A 71 4.77 -3.32 -21.24
N LYS A 72 3.46 -3.34 -21.48
CA LYS A 72 2.45 -2.71 -20.60
C LYS A 72 2.48 -3.30 -19.17
N LYS A 73 2.78 -4.59 -19.04
CA LYS A 73 2.75 -5.27 -17.75
C LYS A 73 4.00 -4.97 -16.91
N ILE A 74 5.11 -4.53 -17.53
CA ILE A 74 6.32 -4.04 -16.83
C ILE A 74 6.01 -2.81 -15.95
N PHE A 75 5.20 -1.88 -16.48
CA PHE A 75 4.80 -0.70 -15.71
C PHE A 75 3.89 -1.07 -14.54
N MET A 76 2.92 -1.95 -14.79
CA MET A 76 1.94 -2.36 -13.78
C MET A 76 2.52 -3.28 -12.70
N GLU A 77 3.52 -4.09 -13.04
CA GLU A 77 4.12 -5.03 -12.09
C GLU A 77 4.76 -4.27 -10.92
N GLY A 78 4.31 -4.53 -9.70
CA GLY A 78 4.82 -3.86 -8.51
C GLY A 78 4.41 -2.40 -8.31
N ILE A 79 3.60 -1.77 -9.18
CA ILE A 79 3.20 -0.36 -9.01
C ILE A 79 2.42 -0.12 -7.72
N GLY A 80 1.52 -1.04 -7.35
CA GLY A 80 0.78 -0.95 -6.10
C GLY A 80 1.69 -1.05 -4.87
N GLY A 81 2.76 -1.87 -4.96
CA GLY A 81 3.77 -1.97 -3.91
C GLY A 81 4.59 -0.69 -3.79
N TYR A 82 4.99 -0.10 -4.92
CA TYR A 82 5.65 1.20 -4.95
C TYR A 82 4.82 2.28 -4.24
N ILE A 83 3.55 2.46 -4.65
CA ILE A 83 2.70 3.53 -4.13
C ILE A 83 2.47 3.36 -2.62
N THR A 84 2.07 2.16 -2.21
CA THR A 84 1.77 1.88 -0.79
C THR A 84 3.02 2.01 0.08
N PHE A 85 4.16 1.50 -0.37
CA PHE A 85 5.40 1.61 0.37
C PHE A 85 5.90 3.05 0.45
N TRP A 86 5.92 3.78 -0.68
CA TRP A 86 6.32 5.19 -0.76
C TRP A 86 5.47 6.07 0.16
N VAL A 87 4.14 6.00 0.06
CA VAL A 87 3.24 6.82 0.88
C VAL A 87 3.38 6.49 2.35
N SER A 88 3.48 5.21 2.71
CA SER A 88 3.57 4.80 4.11
C SER A 88 4.90 5.22 4.73
N ILE A 89 6.03 4.96 4.04
CA ILE A 89 7.35 5.29 4.57
C ILE A 89 7.59 6.79 4.58
N TRP A 90 7.07 7.52 3.60
CA TRP A 90 7.11 8.98 3.62
C TRP A 90 6.27 9.54 4.77
N ALA A 91 5.05 9.05 5.00
CA ALA A 91 4.25 9.51 6.14
C ALA A 91 4.90 9.20 7.50
N LEU A 92 5.54 8.03 7.63
CA LEU A 92 6.34 7.64 8.80
C LEU A 92 7.50 8.60 9.05
N SER A 93 8.34 8.81 8.05
CA SER A 93 9.49 9.71 8.19
C SER A 93 9.05 11.17 8.34
N TYR A 94 7.97 11.57 7.67
CA TYR A 94 7.43 12.93 7.74
C TYR A 94 6.87 13.26 9.11
N THR A 95 6.16 12.33 9.75
CA THR A 95 5.63 12.56 11.11
C THR A 95 6.76 12.87 12.09
N PHE A 96 7.87 12.10 12.01
CA PHE A 96 9.04 12.34 12.83
C PHE A 96 9.74 13.66 12.47
N LEU A 97 9.92 13.92 11.18
CA LEU A 97 10.57 15.12 10.70
C LEU A 97 9.79 16.39 11.06
N HIS A 98 8.46 16.35 10.92
CA HIS A 98 7.58 17.47 11.25
C HIS A 98 7.63 17.80 12.74
N TYR A 99 7.75 16.78 13.60
CA TYR A 99 7.96 16.98 15.03
C TYR A 99 9.27 17.71 15.35
N VAL A 100 10.35 17.39 14.61
CA VAL A 100 11.66 18.02 14.80
C VAL A 100 11.71 19.44 14.23
N LEU A 101 11.15 19.66 13.04
CA LEU A 101 11.22 20.94 12.33
C LEU A 101 10.20 21.96 12.84
N TRP A 102 9.01 21.52 13.25
CA TRP A 102 7.96 22.41 13.73
C TRP A 102 7.37 21.93 15.07
N PRO A 103 8.15 21.96 16.16
CA PRO A 103 7.67 21.57 17.49
C PRO A 103 6.51 22.45 17.99
N ASP A 104 6.46 23.72 17.56
CA ASP A 104 5.46 24.71 18.00
C ASP A 104 4.01 24.35 17.62
N TYR A 105 3.82 23.48 16.62
CA TYR A 105 2.47 23.01 16.24
C TYR A 105 1.97 21.86 17.11
N TYR A 106 2.81 21.25 17.97
CA TYR A 106 2.44 20.12 18.82
C TYR A 106 1.96 20.59 20.20
N VAL A 107 0.96 21.47 20.20
CA VAL A 107 0.38 22.03 21.41
C VAL A 107 -1.10 21.64 21.56
N PRO A 108 -1.60 21.42 22.79
CA PRO A 108 -3.00 21.03 23.03
C PRO A 108 -4.04 21.98 22.46
N GLU A 109 -3.71 23.28 22.35
CA GLU A 109 -4.59 24.30 21.77
C GLU A 109 -4.88 24.05 20.28
N ILE A 110 -3.93 23.46 19.56
CA ILE A 110 -4.04 23.18 18.12
C ILE A 110 -4.49 21.74 17.89
N LEU A 111 -3.84 20.76 18.53
CA LEU A 111 -4.03 19.34 18.22
C LEU A 111 -5.00 18.61 19.16
N GLY A 112 -5.52 19.29 20.18
CA GLY A 112 -6.24 18.68 21.29
C GLY A 112 -5.31 17.94 22.25
N ASN A 113 -5.79 17.54 23.43
CA ASN A 113 -4.95 16.89 24.43
C ASN A 113 -4.30 15.58 23.91
N PRO A 114 -3.02 15.32 24.22
CA PRO A 114 -2.40 14.04 23.90
C PRO A 114 -3.11 12.91 24.66
N PHE A 115 -3.07 11.70 24.10
CA PHE A 115 -3.73 10.53 24.69
C PHE A 115 -3.24 10.23 26.11
N PHE A 116 -1.92 10.26 26.33
CA PHE A 116 -1.34 10.20 27.66
C PHE A 116 -1.14 11.61 28.19
N ALA A 117 -1.77 11.93 29.33
CA ALA A 117 -1.59 13.22 29.98
C ALA A 117 -0.10 13.48 30.25
N ASN A 118 0.37 14.68 29.89
CA ASN A 118 1.77 15.12 30.02
C ASN A 118 2.80 14.37 29.15
N ALA A 119 2.35 13.53 28.21
CA ALA A 119 3.22 12.87 27.26
C ALA A 119 3.31 13.63 25.93
N PRO A 120 4.47 13.61 25.26
CA PRO A 120 4.58 14.10 23.88
C PRO A 120 3.71 13.31 22.88
N TYR A 121 3.16 13.99 21.87
CA TYR A 121 2.30 13.39 20.84
C TYR A 121 2.96 12.23 20.06
N TYR A 122 4.28 12.23 19.91
CA TYR A 122 4.99 11.16 19.21
C TYR A 122 4.85 9.81 19.93
N ILE A 123 4.61 9.78 21.25
CA ILE A 123 4.41 8.54 22.01
C ILE A 123 3.14 7.83 21.53
N THR A 124 2.05 8.59 21.33
CA THR A 124 0.81 8.08 20.75
C THR A 124 1.03 7.54 19.33
N SER A 125 1.82 8.27 18.54
CA SER A 125 2.20 7.85 17.17
C SER A 125 2.92 6.50 17.15
N LEU A 126 3.92 6.33 18.02
CA LEU A 126 4.71 5.11 18.15
C LEU A 126 3.86 3.95 18.66
N LEU A 127 2.99 4.20 19.64
CA LEU A 127 2.08 3.19 20.17
C LEU A 127 1.16 2.63 19.06
N ILE A 128 0.56 3.51 18.25
CA ILE A 128 -0.30 3.08 17.15
C ILE A 128 0.51 2.37 16.05
N LEU A 129 1.75 2.79 15.80
CA LEU A 129 2.65 2.13 14.87
C LEU A 129 2.94 0.69 15.33
N VAL A 130 3.24 0.48 16.61
CA VAL A 130 3.44 -0.86 17.19
C VAL A 130 2.17 -1.70 17.09
N ILE A 131 1.00 -1.14 17.39
CA ILE A 131 -0.29 -1.84 17.24
C ILE A 131 -0.50 -2.25 15.77
N SER A 132 -0.25 -1.34 14.83
CA SER A 132 -0.40 -1.56 13.39
C SER A 132 0.52 -2.67 12.89
N PHE A 133 1.77 -2.66 13.33
CA PHE A 133 2.75 -3.69 13.02
C PHE A 133 2.36 -5.06 13.58
N SER A 134 1.98 -5.12 14.86
CA SER A 134 1.54 -6.36 15.52
C SER A 134 0.29 -6.94 14.88
N LEU A 135 -0.69 -6.09 14.55
CA LEU A 135 -1.93 -6.54 13.92
C LEU A 135 -1.71 -7.00 12.47
N SER A 136 -0.91 -6.26 11.70
CA SER A 136 -0.52 -6.63 10.33
C SER A 136 0.26 -7.95 10.30
N SER A 137 1.16 -8.14 11.27
CA SER A 137 1.96 -9.36 11.40
C SER A 137 1.10 -10.56 11.78
N THR A 138 0.30 -10.44 12.84
CA THR A 138 -0.57 -11.52 13.33
C THR A 138 -1.61 -11.92 12.27
N SER A 139 -2.26 -10.96 11.63
CA SER A 139 -3.27 -11.24 10.61
C SER A 139 -2.67 -11.90 9.37
N SER A 140 -1.50 -11.46 8.92
CA SER A 140 -0.79 -12.07 7.79
C SER A 140 -0.32 -13.48 8.14
N PHE A 141 0.19 -13.70 9.35
CA PHE A 141 0.63 -15.01 9.80
C PHE A 141 -0.53 -16.03 9.88
N LEU A 142 -1.66 -15.65 10.51
CA LEU A 142 -2.84 -16.51 10.55
C LEU A 142 -3.38 -16.76 9.14
N SER A 143 -3.43 -15.74 8.28
CA SER A 143 -3.85 -15.89 6.88
C SER A 143 -3.00 -16.93 6.15
N ARG A 144 -1.68 -16.90 6.36
CA ARG A 144 -0.74 -17.91 5.83
C ARG A 144 -1.04 -19.31 6.34
N LYS A 145 -1.34 -19.44 7.64
CA LYS A 145 -1.67 -20.73 8.26
C LYS A 145 -3.02 -21.29 7.77
N MET A 146 -3.98 -20.41 7.48
CA MET A 146 -5.32 -20.79 7.05
C MET A 146 -5.44 -21.15 5.56
N MET A 147 -4.53 -20.65 4.71
CA MET A 147 -4.59 -20.82 3.25
C MET A 147 -3.62 -21.88 2.74
N ASP A 148 -4.08 -22.74 1.83
CA ASP A 148 -3.20 -23.65 1.08
C ASP A 148 -2.52 -22.90 -0.09
N ILE A 149 -1.37 -22.30 0.22
CA ILE A 149 -0.57 -21.49 -0.71
C ILE A 149 -0.18 -22.27 -1.97
N LYS A 150 0.20 -23.55 -1.83
CA LYS A 150 0.64 -24.38 -2.97
C LYS A 150 -0.51 -24.66 -3.91
N ARG A 151 -1.69 -24.99 -3.38
CA ARG A 151 -2.89 -25.21 -4.18
C ARG A 151 -3.37 -23.92 -4.84
N LEU A 152 -3.34 -22.80 -4.12
CA LEU A 152 -3.70 -21.48 -4.66
C LEU A 152 -2.78 -21.04 -5.79
N LYS A 153 -1.47 -21.26 -5.67
CA LYS A 153 -0.51 -20.97 -6.74
C LYS A 153 -0.81 -21.79 -8.00
N ARG A 154 -1.06 -23.10 -7.85
CA ARG A 154 -1.43 -23.99 -8.97
C ARG A 154 -2.71 -23.54 -9.68
N TYR A 155 -3.79 -23.31 -8.94
CA TYR A 155 -5.06 -22.85 -9.53
C TYR A 155 -4.94 -21.48 -10.18
N SER A 156 -4.18 -20.55 -9.58
CA SER A 156 -3.95 -19.22 -10.18
C SER A 156 -3.21 -19.32 -11.52
N LEU A 157 -2.23 -20.23 -11.63
CA LEU A 157 -1.53 -20.48 -12.89
C LEU A 157 -2.44 -21.11 -13.96
N GLU A 158 -3.32 -22.04 -13.58
CA GLU A 158 -4.29 -22.63 -14.51
C GLU A 158 -5.31 -21.60 -15.02
N ILE A 159 -5.83 -20.74 -14.12
CA ILE A 159 -6.74 -19.64 -14.49
C ILE A 159 -6.04 -18.67 -15.44
N LYS A 160 -4.76 -18.34 -15.18
CA LYS A 160 -3.97 -17.45 -16.05
C LYS A 160 -3.80 -18.04 -17.44
N LYS A 161 -3.34 -19.30 -17.55
CA LYS A 161 -3.21 -20.00 -18.83
C LYS A 161 -4.52 -20.04 -19.62
N PHE A 162 -5.65 -20.19 -18.91
CA PHE A 162 -6.97 -20.14 -19.56
C PHE A 162 -7.30 -18.75 -20.10
N LYS A 163 -7.02 -17.67 -19.35
CA LYS A 163 -7.24 -16.29 -19.81
C LYS A 163 -6.36 -15.92 -21.00
N ASP A 164 -5.11 -16.39 -21.01
CA ASP A 164 -4.18 -16.16 -22.12
C ASP A 164 -4.70 -16.85 -23.41
N LEU A 165 -5.15 -18.11 -23.30
CA LEU A 165 -5.81 -18.83 -24.40
C LEU A 165 -7.12 -18.17 -24.83
N GLU A 166 -7.91 -17.64 -23.91
CA GLU A 166 -9.14 -16.92 -24.23
C GLU A 166 -8.85 -15.67 -25.07
N LYS A 167 -7.80 -14.94 -24.72
CA LYS A 167 -7.35 -13.77 -25.47
C LYS A 167 -6.88 -14.15 -26.88
N GLU A 168 -6.04 -15.18 -26.99
CA GLU A 168 -5.55 -15.68 -28.28
C GLU A 168 -6.70 -16.13 -29.20
N VAL A 169 -7.70 -16.82 -28.66
CA VAL A 169 -8.89 -17.26 -29.44
C VAL A 169 -9.72 -16.07 -29.91
N LYS A 170 -9.86 -15.02 -29.09
CA LYS A 170 -10.55 -13.78 -29.49
C LYS A 170 -9.82 -13.05 -30.61
N GLU A 171 -8.49 -13.06 -30.59
CA GLU A 171 -7.65 -12.41 -31.62
C GLU A 171 -7.58 -13.22 -32.92
N THR A 172 -7.53 -14.55 -32.84
CA THR A 172 -7.35 -15.44 -34.02
C THR A 172 -8.64 -15.99 -34.62
N GLY A 173 -9.78 -15.93 -33.91
CA GLY A 173 -11.07 -16.42 -34.40
C GLY A 173 -11.17 -17.95 -34.59
N ASN A 174 -10.23 -18.72 -34.03
CA ASN A 174 -10.15 -20.16 -34.27
C ASN A 174 -11.32 -20.95 -33.62
N LYS A 175 -12.24 -21.45 -34.46
CA LYS A 175 -13.44 -22.20 -34.04
C LYS A 175 -13.12 -23.47 -33.25
N LYS A 176 -12.05 -24.21 -33.58
CA LYS A 176 -11.67 -25.45 -32.86
C LYS A 176 -11.19 -25.14 -31.44
N ALA A 177 -10.38 -24.09 -31.30
CA ALA A 177 -9.90 -23.64 -30.00
C ALA A 177 -11.03 -23.08 -29.13
N ALA A 178 -12.00 -22.38 -29.71
CA ALA A 178 -13.19 -21.90 -29.01
C ALA A 178 -14.03 -23.03 -28.38
N ILE A 179 -14.19 -24.16 -29.07
CA ILE A 179 -14.91 -25.34 -28.54
C ILE A 179 -14.16 -25.94 -27.34
N LYS A 180 -12.83 -26.08 -27.45
CA LYS A 180 -11.98 -26.57 -26.34
C LYS A 180 -12.05 -25.63 -25.12
N LEU A 181 -12.12 -24.32 -25.37
CA LEU A 181 -12.25 -23.30 -24.33
C LEU A 181 -13.59 -23.41 -23.59
N LYS A 182 -14.70 -23.52 -24.33
CA LYS A 182 -16.04 -23.73 -23.75
C LYS A 182 -16.11 -24.98 -22.87
N ARG A 183 -15.46 -26.08 -23.28
CA ARG A 183 -15.40 -27.31 -22.47
C ARG A 183 -14.67 -27.11 -21.13
N LYS A 184 -13.60 -26.31 -21.11
CA LYS A 184 -12.82 -26.02 -19.90
C LYS A 184 -13.44 -24.94 -19.00
N GLN A 185 -14.32 -24.11 -19.53
CA GLN A 185 -14.91 -22.97 -18.82
C GLN A 185 -15.53 -23.35 -17.46
N LYS A 186 -16.34 -24.41 -17.41
CA LYS A 186 -16.97 -24.87 -16.15
C LYS A 186 -15.95 -25.26 -15.08
N TYR A 187 -14.87 -25.95 -15.48
CA TYR A 187 -13.78 -26.32 -14.56
C TYR A 187 -13.04 -25.08 -14.04
N ILE A 188 -12.71 -24.13 -14.94
CA ILE A 188 -12.01 -22.90 -14.59
C ILE A 188 -12.86 -22.02 -13.66
N GLU A 189 -14.16 -21.94 -13.90
CA GLU A 189 -15.09 -21.23 -13.04
C GLU A 189 -15.11 -21.83 -11.62
N LYS A 190 -15.15 -23.17 -11.51
CA LYS A 190 -15.11 -23.87 -10.22
C LYS A 190 -13.84 -23.58 -9.43
N ILE A 191 -12.66 -23.65 -10.08
CA ILE A 191 -11.40 -23.32 -9.39
C ILE A 191 -11.29 -21.81 -9.09
N THR A 192 -11.84 -20.94 -9.94
CA THR A 192 -11.88 -19.48 -9.70
C THR A 192 -12.70 -19.18 -8.44
N ARG A 193 -13.88 -19.78 -8.30
CA ARG A 193 -14.69 -19.70 -7.07
C ARG A 193 -13.93 -20.24 -5.86
N THR A 194 -13.20 -21.34 -6.02
CA THR A 194 -12.38 -21.91 -4.93
C THR A 194 -11.28 -20.95 -4.49
N VAL A 195 -10.56 -20.33 -5.44
CA VAL A 195 -9.53 -19.32 -5.15
C VAL A 195 -10.15 -18.10 -4.46
N MET A 196 -11.30 -17.61 -4.93
CA MET A 196 -12.01 -16.51 -4.28
C MET A 196 -12.41 -16.88 -2.84
N TRP A 197 -13.02 -18.05 -2.63
CA TRP A 197 -13.46 -18.49 -1.30
C TRP A 197 -12.29 -18.62 -0.31
N GLN A 198 -11.15 -19.15 -0.77
CA GLN A 198 -9.94 -19.23 0.05
C GLN A 198 -9.39 -17.85 0.46
N ARG A 199 -9.60 -16.81 -0.36
CA ARG A 199 -9.25 -15.42 -0.02
C ARG A 199 -10.29 -14.77 0.91
N PHE A 200 -11.57 -15.07 0.71
CA PHE A 200 -12.66 -14.55 1.54
C PHE A 200 -12.69 -15.17 2.94
N LYS A 201 -12.31 -16.45 3.09
CA LYS A 201 -12.33 -17.16 4.38
C LYS A 201 -11.54 -16.43 5.47
N PRO A 202 -10.27 -16.00 5.25
CA PRO A 202 -9.56 -15.16 6.21
C PRO A 202 -10.27 -13.82 6.44
N MET A 203 -10.71 -13.13 5.38
CA MET A 203 -11.36 -11.82 5.49
C MET A 203 -12.59 -11.85 6.40
N LEU A 204 -13.47 -12.85 6.24
CA LEU A 204 -14.66 -13.02 7.07
C LEU A 204 -14.31 -13.39 8.52
N LEU A 205 -13.31 -14.26 8.72
CA LEU A 205 -12.87 -14.63 10.06
C LEU A 205 -12.27 -13.44 10.81
N PHE A 206 -11.52 -12.58 10.12
CA PHE A 206 -10.92 -11.40 10.72
C PHE A 206 -11.87 -10.21 10.86
N PHE A 207 -12.96 -10.16 10.08
CA PHE A 207 -13.89 -9.05 10.12
C PHE A 207 -14.44 -8.80 11.53
N VAL A 208 -14.99 -9.82 12.19
CA VAL A 208 -15.57 -9.72 13.54
C VAL A 208 -14.54 -9.27 14.60
N PRO A 209 -13.38 -9.94 14.78
CA PRO A 209 -12.41 -9.53 15.78
C PRO A 209 -11.79 -8.15 15.47
N PHE A 210 -11.61 -7.79 14.20
CA PHE A 210 -11.13 -6.45 13.85
C PHE A 210 -12.18 -5.40 14.19
N THR A 211 -13.46 -5.62 13.88
CA THR A 211 -14.53 -4.68 14.23
C THR A 211 -14.59 -4.44 15.74
N ILE A 212 -14.54 -5.50 16.56
CA ILE A 212 -14.54 -5.38 18.02
C ILE A 212 -13.31 -4.57 18.49
N LEU A 213 -12.12 -4.88 17.97
CA LEU A 213 -10.90 -4.16 18.28
C LEU A 213 -11.03 -2.67 17.93
N PHE A 214 -11.55 -2.34 16.75
CA PHE A 214 -11.74 -0.95 16.33
C PHE A 214 -12.80 -0.21 17.14
N ILE A 215 -13.83 -0.88 17.64
CA ILE A 215 -14.80 -0.27 18.57
C ILE A 215 -14.08 0.12 19.86
N PHE A 216 -13.26 -0.78 20.41
CA PHE A 216 -12.46 -0.51 21.62
C PHE A 216 -11.43 0.62 21.41
N LEU A 217 -10.72 0.59 20.28
CA LEU A 217 -9.76 1.64 19.93
C LEU A 217 -10.45 3.00 19.69
N ASN A 218 -11.62 3.03 19.07
CA ASN A 218 -12.41 4.27 18.92
C ASN A 218 -12.82 4.85 20.26
N ALA A 219 -13.28 4.01 21.19
CA ALA A 219 -13.66 4.45 22.53
C ALA A 219 -12.47 5.03 23.32
N THR A 220 -11.28 4.48 23.07
CA THR A 220 -10.04 4.84 23.77
C THR A 220 -9.38 6.09 23.19
N PHE A 221 -9.12 6.11 21.87
CA PHE A 221 -8.37 7.18 21.20
C PHE A 221 -9.25 8.33 20.68
N LYS A 222 -10.55 8.11 20.45
CA LYS A 222 -11.48 9.14 19.97
C LYS A 222 -10.89 9.96 18.80
N GLU A 223 -10.91 11.30 18.89
CA GLU A 223 -10.35 12.22 17.89
C GLU A 223 -8.94 12.70 18.22
N THR A 224 -8.17 11.97 19.05
CA THR A 224 -6.79 12.37 19.35
C THR A 224 -5.95 12.40 18.08
N THR A 225 -5.18 13.47 17.89
CA THR A 225 -4.18 13.56 16.83
C THR A 225 -2.99 12.67 17.15
N CYS A 226 -2.57 11.86 16.19
CA CYS A 226 -1.50 10.89 16.40
C CYS A 226 -0.31 11.05 15.46
N ALA A 227 -0.51 11.64 14.29
CA ALA A 227 0.55 11.74 13.28
C ALA A 227 0.34 12.94 12.37
N MET A 228 1.38 13.26 11.59
CA MET A 228 1.32 14.31 10.60
C MET A 228 1.55 13.73 9.21
N PHE A 229 0.61 13.99 8.32
CA PHE A 229 0.65 13.47 6.96
C PHE A 229 1.14 14.54 5.98
N PRO A 230 2.04 14.17 5.04
CA PRO A 230 2.76 15.16 4.23
C PRO A 230 1.90 15.96 3.25
N PHE A 231 0.73 15.47 2.83
CA PHE A 231 -0.09 16.17 1.84
C PHE A 231 -1.52 16.35 2.30
N ASN A 232 -2.14 17.47 1.89
CA ASN A 232 -3.53 17.77 2.19
C ASN A 232 -4.43 16.95 1.24
N ILE A 233 -5.13 15.96 1.79
CA ILE A 233 -6.05 15.09 1.03
C ILE A 233 -7.51 15.58 1.08
N LYS A 234 -7.76 16.79 1.62
CA LYS A 234 -9.13 17.29 1.86
C LYS A 234 -10.01 17.26 0.60
N ASP A 235 -9.42 17.40 -0.58
CA ASP A 235 -10.15 17.46 -1.86
C ASP A 235 -10.32 16.10 -2.56
N ILE A 236 -9.87 14.98 -1.98
CA ILE A 236 -10.03 13.65 -2.58
C ILE A 236 -11.15 12.89 -1.84
N PRO A 237 -12.36 12.76 -2.44
CA PRO A 237 -13.56 12.29 -1.74
C PRO A 237 -13.43 10.90 -1.09
N LEU A 238 -12.62 10.01 -1.68
CA LEU A 238 -12.46 8.62 -1.22
C LEU A 238 -11.40 8.48 -0.12
N LEU A 239 -10.34 9.29 -0.16
CA LEU A 239 -9.30 9.27 0.88
C LEU A 239 -9.69 10.08 2.11
N ASN A 240 -10.47 11.16 1.96
CA ASN A 240 -10.93 12.00 3.07
C ASN A 240 -11.77 11.22 4.10
N THR A 241 -12.46 10.14 3.69
CA THR A 241 -13.23 9.28 4.62
C THR A 241 -12.34 8.48 5.57
N PHE A 242 -11.16 8.06 5.12
CA PHE A 242 -10.26 7.18 5.90
C PHE A 242 -9.08 7.93 6.52
N ILE A 243 -8.60 8.97 5.84
CA ILE A 243 -7.49 9.82 6.26
C ILE A 243 -8.06 11.20 6.53
N ARG A 244 -8.62 11.35 7.74
CA ARG A 244 -9.26 12.59 8.18
C ARG A 244 -8.43 13.33 9.21
N SER A 245 -8.51 14.66 9.14
CA SER A 245 -8.10 15.55 10.20
C SER A 245 -9.13 15.54 11.33
N PRO A 246 -8.72 15.74 12.60
CA PRO A 246 -9.65 16.12 13.65
C PRO A 246 -10.44 17.37 13.24
N ALA A 247 -11.69 17.47 13.71
CA ALA A 247 -12.59 18.56 13.33
C ALA A 247 -12.04 19.92 13.80
N GLY A 248 -12.08 20.92 12.91
CA GLY A 248 -11.62 22.29 13.23
C GLY A 248 -10.10 22.48 13.33
N VAL A 249 -9.31 21.41 13.18
CA VAL A 249 -7.85 21.50 13.25
C VAL A 249 -7.25 21.77 11.87
N TRP A 250 -6.35 22.74 11.81
CA TRP A 250 -5.55 23.03 10.64
C TRP A 250 -4.12 23.33 11.05
N VAL A 251 -3.17 22.70 10.37
CA VAL A 251 -1.75 22.92 10.61
C VAL A 251 -1.07 23.25 9.28
N PRO A 252 -0.28 24.32 9.21
CA PRO A 252 0.58 24.57 8.06
C PRO A 252 1.52 23.39 7.82
N PHE A 253 1.81 23.10 6.56
CA PHE A 253 2.78 22.06 6.20
C PHE A 253 2.44 20.67 6.76
N GLY A 254 1.16 20.32 6.94
CA GLY A 254 0.81 18.94 7.24
C GLY A 254 -0.67 18.74 7.54
N LEU A 255 -1.15 17.53 7.27
CA LEU A 255 -2.49 17.12 7.64
C LEU A 255 -2.42 16.28 8.93
N PRO A 256 -2.93 16.78 10.07
CA PRO A 256 -2.97 15.99 11.29
C PRO A 256 -3.88 14.77 11.07
N LEU A 257 -3.45 13.61 11.54
CA LEU A 257 -4.20 12.37 11.40
C LEU A 257 -4.75 11.89 12.73
N VAL A 258 -6.03 11.53 12.71
CA VAL A 258 -6.61 10.70 13.77
C VAL A 258 -6.01 9.30 13.76
N TYR A 259 -6.13 8.59 14.88
CA TYR A 259 -5.54 7.26 15.06
C TYR A 259 -5.91 6.25 13.93
N VAL A 260 -7.14 6.30 13.41
CA VAL A 260 -7.59 5.41 12.31
C VAL A 260 -6.78 5.65 11.04
N GLY A 261 -6.65 6.92 10.63
CA GLY A 261 -5.90 7.28 9.43
C GLY A 261 -4.44 6.88 9.56
N TRP A 262 -3.86 7.12 10.75
CA TRP A 262 -2.49 6.73 11.03
C TRP A 262 -2.26 5.21 11.02
N TYR A 263 -3.18 4.46 11.64
CA TYR A 263 -3.18 3.00 11.59
C TYR A 263 -3.25 2.49 10.15
N MET A 264 -4.13 3.07 9.32
CA MET A 264 -4.33 2.62 7.93
C MET A 264 -3.07 2.82 7.09
N VAL A 265 -2.47 4.01 7.17
CA VAL A 265 -1.23 4.32 6.45
C VAL A 265 -0.09 3.40 6.91
N SER A 266 0.09 3.23 8.22
CA SER A 266 1.15 2.36 8.77
C SER A 266 0.95 0.90 8.38
N SER A 267 -0.29 0.42 8.52
CA SER A 267 -0.68 -0.96 8.19
C SER A 267 -0.47 -1.27 6.71
N PHE A 268 -0.78 -0.37 5.77
CA PHE A 268 -0.51 -0.63 4.35
C PHE A 268 0.99 -0.82 4.06
N GLY A 269 1.84 0.01 4.67
CA GLY A 269 3.30 -0.15 4.59
C GLY A 269 3.76 -1.51 5.09
N PHE A 270 3.37 -1.89 6.31
CA PHE A 270 3.77 -3.17 6.90
C PHE A 270 3.20 -4.37 6.15
N ASN A 271 1.94 -4.31 5.75
CA ASN A 271 1.24 -5.42 5.13
C ASN A 271 1.84 -5.78 3.76
N THR A 272 2.27 -4.79 2.97
CA THR A 272 2.94 -5.07 1.69
C THR A 272 4.28 -5.79 1.86
N LEU A 273 5.06 -5.43 2.89
CA LEU A 273 6.31 -6.10 3.23
C LEU A 273 6.05 -7.51 3.76
N ILE A 274 5.21 -7.63 4.78
CA ILE A 274 4.95 -8.89 5.48
C ILE A 274 4.32 -9.92 4.56
N GLN A 275 3.31 -9.55 3.74
CA GLN A 275 2.68 -10.50 2.83
C GLN A 275 3.63 -11.02 1.75
N LYS A 276 4.55 -10.18 1.25
CA LYS A 276 5.57 -10.62 0.28
C LYS A 276 6.57 -11.55 0.96
N LEU A 277 7.04 -11.22 2.16
CA LEU A 277 7.94 -12.07 2.97
C LEU A 277 7.32 -13.44 3.28
N LEU A 278 6.02 -13.49 3.55
CA LEU A 278 5.28 -14.72 3.82
C LEU A 278 4.86 -15.49 2.55
N GLY A 279 5.12 -14.95 1.36
CA GLY A 279 4.74 -15.56 0.08
C GLY A 279 3.23 -15.59 -0.17
N LEU A 280 2.47 -14.73 0.49
CA LEU A 280 1.00 -14.63 0.38
C LEU A 280 0.55 -13.88 -0.87
N ARG A 281 1.39 -12.96 -1.34
CA ARG A 281 1.10 -12.16 -2.52
C ARG A 281 1.49 -12.95 -3.77
N PHE A 282 0.54 -13.72 -4.28
CA PHE A 282 0.68 -14.41 -5.56
C PHE A 282 0.56 -13.39 -6.69
N GLU A 283 1.63 -13.24 -7.47
CA GLU A 283 1.61 -12.45 -8.70
C GLU A 283 0.66 -13.11 -9.72
N GLN A 284 -0.33 -12.37 -10.21
CA GLN A 284 -1.29 -12.80 -11.24
C GLN A 284 -0.80 -12.38 -12.64
#